data_AF-A0A6N9PTZ8-F1
#
_entry.id   AF-A0A6N9PTZ8-F1
#
_cell.length_a   1.000
_cell.length_b   1.000
_cell.length_c   1.000
_cell.angle_alpha   90.00
_cell.angle_beta   90.00
_cell.angle_gamma   90.00
#
_symmetry.space_group_name_H-M   'P 1'
#
loop_
_entity.id
_entity.type
_entity.pdbx_description
1 polymer ?
#
loop_
_entity_poly.entity_id
_entity_poly.type
_entity_poly.pdbx_seq_one_letter_code
_entity_poly.pdbx_strand_id
1 'polypeptide(L)'
;MNIALVLSGGVGRRFGSDIPKQYCKLRGKPVIEYVLDVCRLSKVTDKIIIVANGEYVEKLRQKYEVETVEGGNERNRSIKSGFDYISAHYDCDKVIILDAVQPIVTEEQISRYFEILDEYDHVVTCRKITSSLGRYDGTQALRDEFFHTNAPEGFRFKVIAPVFDGGHPSGAAEHQLPPGATSFRCFDYPYNMKLTYPLDMDVADVLLDEFILKPKQERVLKKAKSWLSSVDQAAAQQWFGAVPGYFDKLRERWGISSYTINPQSFTGIVYECCSEAFGNVIVKFDAPFLGRYIGERYYYQAAGPAFMAELLDYDDAFCALLIRQVYPGLQVKFDHRNAKLRDFFNKVADGFLAINPGDHPELPTVMGIFESNAGLAAGHSFQREFRQKMEAVCRVLWDKYFRDSPKVLLHKDLQRRNILDAGGSYRAIDAQGVIGPYEFEFTRTHVTDGMDEKPDSLEGFIQRFRFFKPYGEPERLNAALFIDWICVLNEWVNAADDGYETVAWTVDAIKRMFYPNGEWQKEELPMPNLIDDKRI
;
A
#
# COMPACT_ATOMS: atom_id res chain seq x y z
N MET A 1 -14.31 17.35 -12.29
CA MET A 1 -13.10 16.64 -11.80
C MET A 1 -12.39 17.41 -10.69
N ASN A 2 -11.70 16.71 -9.79
CA ASN A 2 -10.83 17.21 -8.73
C ASN A 2 -9.35 17.14 -9.14
N ILE A 3 -8.66 18.27 -9.20
CA ILE A 3 -7.28 18.35 -9.69
C ILE A 3 -6.32 18.83 -8.60
N ALA A 4 -5.22 18.11 -8.41
CA ALA A 4 -4.07 18.55 -7.62
C ALA A 4 -3.03 19.24 -8.52
N LEU A 5 -2.81 20.54 -8.31
CA LEU A 5 -1.84 21.37 -9.02
C LEU A 5 -0.58 21.58 -8.15
N VAL A 6 0.50 20.89 -8.49
CA VAL A 6 1.75 20.89 -7.72
C VAL A 6 2.74 21.90 -8.30
N LEU A 7 3.06 22.95 -7.56
CA LEU A 7 3.98 24.01 -7.95
C LEU A 7 5.44 23.63 -7.65
N SER A 8 6.22 23.47 -8.72
CA SER A 8 7.62 23.00 -8.75
C SER A 8 8.54 23.94 -9.55
N GLY A 9 8.11 25.18 -9.84
CA GLY A 9 8.87 26.14 -10.66
C GLY A 9 10.00 26.89 -9.95
N GLY A 10 10.08 26.81 -8.61
CA GLY A 10 11.03 27.59 -7.83
C GLY A 10 12.48 27.09 -7.96
N VAL A 11 13.42 28.01 -8.15
CA VAL A 11 14.87 27.71 -8.21
C VAL A 11 15.55 27.61 -6.84
N GLY A 12 14.90 28.08 -5.77
CA GLY A 12 15.40 27.88 -4.41
C GLY A 12 16.68 28.66 -4.03
N ARG A 13 16.90 29.89 -4.54
CA ARG A 13 18.14 30.68 -4.31
C ARG A 13 18.63 30.77 -2.85
N ARG A 14 17.71 30.77 -1.88
CA ARG A 14 18.02 30.85 -0.43
C ARG A 14 18.46 29.52 0.19
N PHE A 15 18.29 28.42 -0.53
CA PHE A 15 18.53 27.06 -0.06
C PHE A 15 19.97 26.58 -0.33
N GLY A 16 20.71 27.25 -1.22
CA GLY A 16 22.15 27.00 -1.39
C GLY A 16 22.55 25.64 -1.95
N SER A 17 21.68 24.98 -2.72
CA SER A 17 21.95 23.69 -3.40
C SER A 17 22.21 23.89 -4.90
N ASP A 18 22.98 22.98 -5.49
CA ASP A 18 23.27 22.94 -6.94
C ASP A 18 22.04 22.55 -7.78
N ILE A 19 21.06 21.88 -7.15
CA ILE A 19 19.78 21.52 -7.77
C ILE A 19 18.63 22.20 -7.04
N PRO A 20 17.49 22.49 -7.72
CA PRO A 20 16.32 23.04 -7.08
C PRO A 20 15.87 22.20 -5.87
N LYS A 21 15.55 22.87 -4.77
CA LYS A 21 15.31 22.28 -3.45
C LYS A 21 14.25 21.17 -3.42
N GLN A 22 13.21 21.28 -4.25
CA GLN A 22 12.16 20.25 -4.40
C GLN A 22 12.69 18.90 -4.91
N TYR A 23 13.87 18.88 -5.53
CA TYR A 23 14.52 17.67 -6.04
C TYR A 23 15.67 17.20 -5.15
N CYS A 24 16.00 17.95 -4.08
CA CYS A 24 16.89 17.48 -3.03
C CYS A 24 16.27 16.32 -2.28
N LYS A 25 17.09 15.43 -1.73
CA LYS A 25 16.62 14.22 -1.04
C LYS A 25 16.45 14.46 0.46
N LEU A 26 15.26 14.18 0.97
CA LEU A 26 14.96 13.97 2.39
C LEU A 26 14.84 12.46 2.60
N ARG A 27 15.56 11.87 3.57
CA ARG A 27 15.64 10.41 3.79
C ARG A 27 15.80 9.58 2.48
N GLY A 28 16.68 10.02 1.58
CA GLY A 28 16.95 9.34 0.30
C GLY A 28 15.94 9.58 -0.83
N LYS A 29 14.80 10.23 -0.54
CA LYS A 29 13.70 10.48 -1.47
C LYS A 29 13.58 11.97 -1.83
N PRO A 30 13.43 12.35 -3.12
CA PRO A 30 13.20 13.74 -3.51
C PRO A 30 11.99 14.36 -2.80
N VAL A 31 12.12 15.61 -2.30
CA VAL A 31 11.07 16.28 -1.54
C VAL A 31 9.73 16.32 -2.27
N ILE A 32 9.72 16.59 -3.58
CA ILE A 32 8.50 16.61 -4.40
C ILE A 32 7.72 15.29 -4.34
N GLU A 33 8.40 14.16 -4.18
CA GLU A 33 7.76 12.84 -4.17
C GLU A 33 6.93 12.61 -2.90
N TYR A 34 7.22 13.31 -1.80
CA TYR A 34 6.36 13.26 -0.62
C TYR A 34 4.99 13.89 -0.90
N VAL A 35 4.95 15.00 -1.64
CA VAL A 35 3.72 15.68 -2.06
C VAL A 35 2.98 14.86 -3.11
N LEU A 36 3.69 14.33 -4.11
CA LEU A 36 3.08 13.51 -5.18
C LEU A 36 2.47 12.22 -4.64
N ASP A 37 3.14 11.55 -3.71
CA ASP A 37 2.61 10.31 -3.14
C ASP A 37 1.31 10.55 -2.37
N VAL A 38 1.24 11.66 -1.62
CA VAL A 38 0.03 12.04 -0.90
C VAL A 38 -1.11 12.38 -1.88
N CYS A 39 -0.82 13.03 -3.00
CA CYS A 39 -1.80 13.25 -4.07
C CYS A 39 -2.30 11.92 -4.68
N ARG A 40 -1.41 10.96 -4.88
CA ARG A 40 -1.74 9.63 -5.45
C ARG A 40 -2.53 8.76 -4.47
N LEU A 41 -2.29 8.90 -3.17
CA LEU A 41 -3.02 8.19 -2.13
C LEU A 41 -4.47 8.69 -1.99
N SER A 42 -4.70 9.98 -2.25
CA SER A 42 -6.02 10.58 -2.12
C SER A 42 -7.00 9.99 -3.14
N LYS A 43 -7.97 9.21 -2.65
CA LYS A 43 -8.99 8.54 -3.48
C LYS A 43 -9.92 9.50 -4.24
N VAL A 44 -9.91 10.79 -3.88
CA VAL A 44 -10.76 11.82 -4.48
C VAL A 44 -10.00 12.72 -5.46
N THR A 45 -8.69 12.49 -5.68
CA THR A 45 -7.90 13.22 -6.66
C THR A 45 -7.97 12.52 -8.01
N ASP A 46 -8.61 13.15 -8.99
CA ASP A 46 -8.75 12.56 -10.34
C ASP A 46 -7.49 12.78 -11.20
N LYS A 47 -6.80 13.91 -11.00
CA LYS A 47 -5.65 14.30 -11.80
C LYS A 47 -4.59 15.03 -10.99
N ILE A 48 -3.32 14.73 -11.29
CA ILE A 48 -2.15 15.45 -10.78
C ILE A 48 -1.50 16.17 -11.94
N ILE A 49 -1.23 17.46 -11.77
CA ILE A 49 -0.53 18.29 -12.75
C ILE A 49 0.62 19.00 -12.05
N ILE A 50 1.83 18.89 -12.60
CA ILE A 50 3.00 19.59 -12.08
C ILE A 50 3.23 20.86 -12.90
N VAL A 51 3.42 22.00 -12.24
CA VAL A 51 3.93 23.22 -12.89
C VAL A 51 5.42 23.36 -12.55
N ALA A 52 6.28 23.21 -13.53
CA ALA A 52 7.73 23.18 -13.33
C ALA A 52 8.45 24.26 -14.15
N ASN A 53 9.71 24.52 -13.82
CA ASN A 53 10.59 25.27 -14.70
C ASN A 53 10.81 24.47 -16.01
N GLY A 54 10.89 25.16 -17.15
CA GLY A 54 11.02 24.56 -18.48
C GLY A 54 12.07 23.44 -18.58
N GLU A 55 13.23 23.61 -17.94
CA GLU A 55 14.33 22.62 -17.95
C GLU A 55 13.98 21.28 -17.27
N TYR A 56 12.95 21.26 -16.43
CA TYR A 56 12.52 20.09 -15.67
C TYR A 56 11.23 19.46 -16.20
N VAL A 57 10.51 20.11 -17.14
CA VAL A 57 9.20 19.65 -17.61
C VAL A 57 9.24 18.21 -18.12
N GLU A 58 10.12 17.92 -19.07
CA GLU A 58 10.20 16.58 -19.67
C GLU A 58 10.72 15.53 -18.69
N LYS A 59 11.70 15.91 -17.85
CA LYS A 59 12.28 15.01 -16.84
C LYS A 59 11.23 14.54 -15.84
N LEU A 60 10.39 15.44 -15.37
CA LEU A 60 9.32 15.12 -14.41
C LEU A 60 8.19 14.33 -15.06
N ARG A 61 7.80 14.71 -16.29
CA ARG A 61 6.79 13.98 -17.08
C ARG A 61 7.16 12.51 -17.25
N GLN A 62 8.39 12.24 -17.68
CA GLN A 62 8.87 10.86 -17.88
C GLN A 62 9.04 10.11 -16.56
N LYS A 63 9.60 10.76 -15.54
CA LYS A 63 9.91 10.10 -14.26
C LYS A 63 8.65 9.72 -13.48
N TYR A 64 7.64 10.59 -13.47
CA TYR A 64 6.47 10.44 -12.62
C TYR A 64 5.21 10.04 -13.35
N GLU A 65 5.25 9.97 -14.68
CA GLU A 65 4.10 9.63 -15.53
C GLU A 65 2.89 10.54 -15.25
N VAL A 66 3.17 11.82 -15.01
CA VAL A 66 2.16 12.87 -14.77
C VAL A 66 2.32 14.02 -15.76
N GLU A 67 1.21 14.71 -16.02
CA GLU A 67 1.25 15.90 -16.87
C GLU A 67 2.04 17.01 -16.19
N THR A 68 2.87 17.66 -17.00
CA THR A 68 3.76 18.72 -16.54
C THR A 68 3.68 19.90 -17.50
N VAL A 69 3.53 21.09 -16.93
CA VAL A 69 3.36 22.37 -17.60
C VAL A 69 4.51 23.30 -17.23
N GLU A 70 4.96 24.11 -18.18
CA GLU A 70 5.95 25.14 -17.90
C GLU A 70 5.33 26.30 -17.11
N GLY A 71 5.95 26.63 -15.97
CA GLY A 71 5.56 27.74 -15.12
C GLY A 71 6.25 29.06 -15.49
N GLY A 72 5.74 30.16 -14.94
CA GLY A 72 6.37 31.47 -15.06
C GLY A 72 7.49 31.72 -14.05
N ASN A 73 8.12 32.89 -14.14
CA ASN A 73 9.18 33.35 -13.24
C ASN A 73 8.71 33.64 -11.79
N GLU A 74 7.40 33.77 -11.58
CA GLU A 74 6.76 34.06 -10.29
C GLU A 74 5.68 33.01 -9.96
N ARG A 75 5.29 32.94 -8.69
CA ARG A 75 4.29 31.97 -8.21
C ARG A 75 2.95 32.13 -8.93
N ASN A 76 2.41 33.35 -9.00
CA ASN A 76 1.11 33.60 -9.65
C ASN A 76 1.15 33.28 -11.14
N ARG A 77 2.24 33.62 -11.84
CA ARG A 77 2.41 33.23 -13.25
C ARG A 77 2.46 31.72 -13.44
N SER A 78 3.09 30.99 -12.51
CA SER A 78 3.05 29.52 -12.50
C SER A 78 1.64 28.97 -12.26
N ILE A 79 0.89 29.52 -11.30
CA ILE A 79 -0.51 29.13 -11.07
C ILE A 79 -1.34 29.40 -12.33
N LYS A 80 -1.17 30.57 -12.96
CA LYS A 80 -1.87 30.95 -14.19
C LYS A 80 -1.58 29.96 -15.33
N SER A 81 -0.32 29.57 -15.56
CA SER A 81 0.01 28.52 -16.54
C SER A 81 -0.73 27.21 -16.25
N GLY A 82 -0.80 26.81 -14.98
CA GLY A 82 -1.53 25.62 -14.55
C GLY A 82 -3.03 25.73 -14.79
N PHE A 83 -3.64 26.88 -14.45
CA PHE A 83 -5.07 27.12 -14.65
C PHE A 83 -5.45 27.19 -16.13
N ASP A 84 -4.61 27.80 -16.97
CA ASP A 84 -4.84 27.86 -18.42
C ASP A 84 -4.80 26.47 -19.04
N TYR A 85 -3.81 25.65 -18.63
CA TYR A 85 -3.73 24.27 -19.04
C TYR A 85 -4.95 23.45 -18.57
N ILE A 86 -5.33 23.58 -17.30
CA ILE A 86 -6.54 22.90 -16.78
C ILE A 86 -7.77 23.30 -17.59
N SER A 87 -7.99 24.59 -17.83
CA SER A 87 -9.15 25.10 -18.58
C SER A 87 -9.20 24.59 -20.02
N ALA A 88 -8.03 24.38 -20.64
CA ALA A 88 -7.93 23.90 -22.02
C ALA A 88 -8.15 22.38 -22.16
N HIS A 89 -7.87 21.60 -21.11
CA HIS A 89 -7.77 20.14 -21.22
C HIS A 89 -8.77 19.37 -20.33
N TYR A 90 -9.38 20.00 -19.33
CA TYR A 90 -10.19 19.33 -18.32
C TYR A 90 -11.44 20.12 -17.92
N ASP A 91 -12.54 19.42 -17.64
CA ASP A 91 -13.68 19.97 -16.90
C ASP A 91 -13.41 19.86 -15.39
N CYS A 92 -12.64 20.83 -14.89
CA CYS A 92 -12.25 20.90 -13.49
C CYS A 92 -13.34 21.60 -12.66
N ASP A 93 -13.76 20.96 -11.56
CA ASP A 93 -14.70 21.53 -10.59
C ASP A 93 -13.96 22.13 -9.40
N LYS A 94 -12.96 21.41 -8.89
CA LYS A 94 -12.17 21.81 -7.72
C LYS A 94 -10.69 21.63 -8.00
N VAL A 95 -9.89 22.62 -7.63
CA VAL A 95 -8.43 22.56 -7.70
C VAL A 95 -7.83 22.74 -6.33
N ILE A 96 -6.80 21.95 -6.00
CA ILE A 96 -5.95 22.18 -4.84
C ILE A 96 -4.55 22.53 -5.35
N ILE A 97 -4.04 23.67 -4.92
CA ILE A 97 -2.68 24.15 -5.18
C ILE A 97 -1.77 23.69 -4.05
N LEU A 98 -0.69 23.00 -4.40
CA LEU A 98 0.31 22.45 -3.48
C LEU A 98 1.68 23.01 -3.82
N ASP A 99 2.50 23.30 -2.82
CA ASP A 99 3.91 23.59 -3.05
C ASP A 99 4.72 22.29 -3.00
N ALA A 100 5.55 22.00 -4.00
CA ALA A 100 6.40 20.80 -4.09
C ALA A 100 7.45 20.66 -2.97
N VAL A 101 7.47 21.61 -2.03
CA VAL A 101 8.47 21.78 -0.96
C VAL A 101 7.85 21.76 0.43
N GLN A 102 6.64 21.23 0.56
CA GLN A 102 5.95 20.99 1.82
C GLN A 102 5.76 19.48 2.05
N PRO A 103 6.80 18.77 2.49
CA PRO A 103 6.77 17.30 2.60
C PRO A 103 5.87 16.76 3.70
N ILE A 104 5.26 17.62 4.52
CA ILE A 104 4.43 17.27 5.69
C ILE A 104 2.92 17.34 5.37
N VAL A 105 2.55 17.59 4.12
CA VAL A 105 1.15 17.47 3.67
C VAL A 105 0.65 16.04 3.81
N THR A 106 -0.62 15.85 4.18
CA THR A 106 -1.22 14.52 4.37
C THR A 106 -2.37 14.24 3.40
N GLU A 107 -2.69 12.96 3.20
CA GLU A 107 -3.80 12.53 2.35
C GLU A 107 -5.11 13.04 2.92
N GLU A 108 -5.26 12.92 4.23
CA GLU A 108 -6.41 13.38 4.99
C GLU A 108 -6.63 14.88 4.81
N GLN A 109 -5.55 15.68 4.71
CA GLN A 109 -5.65 17.11 4.43
C GLN A 109 -6.17 17.39 3.02
N ILE A 110 -5.63 16.72 2.00
CA ILE A 110 -6.07 16.89 0.60
C ILE A 110 -7.54 16.49 0.46
N SER A 111 -7.92 15.30 0.95
CA SER A 111 -9.28 14.78 0.83
C SER A 111 -10.28 15.70 1.53
N ARG A 112 -9.97 16.15 2.75
CA ARG A 112 -10.80 17.11 3.49
C ARG A 112 -10.95 18.45 2.78
N TYR A 113 -9.93 18.90 2.05
CA TYR A 113 -10.02 20.19 1.34
C TYR A 113 -10.95 20.09 0.14
N PHE A 114 -10.92 18.97 -0.58
CA PHE A 114 -11.92 18.74 -1.63
C PHE A 114 -13.34 18.66 -1.06
N GLU A 115 -13.54 18.02 0.09
CA GLU A 115 -14.85 17.97 0.76
C GLU A 115 -15.32 19.36 1.20
N ILE A 116 -14.46 20.17 1.83
CA ILE A 116 -14.82 21.54 2.24
C ILE A 116 -15.27 22.39 1.04
N LEU A 117 -14.68 22.16 -0.14
CA LEU A 117 -15.04 22.86 -1.38
C LEU A 117 -16.41 22.46 -1.95
N ASP A 118 -17.12 21.49 -1.36
CA ASP A 118 -18.55 21.27 -1.64
C ASP A 118 -19.43 22.39 -1.06
N GLU A 119 -18.99 23.00 0.05
CA GLU A 119 -19.74 24.03 0.77
C GLU A 119 -19.13 25.44 0.64
N TYR A 120 -17.82 25.53 0.38
CA TYR A 120 -17.08 26.79 0.32
C TYR A 120 -16.42 26.99 -1.06
N ASP A 121 -16.22 28.24 -1.45
CA ASP A 121 -15.51 28.58 -2.70
C ASP A 121 -13.99 28.42 -2.56
N HIS A 122 -13.49 28.54 -1.33
CA HIS A 122 -12.07 28.53 -1.03
C HIS A 122 -11.77 27.89 0.34
N VAL A 123 -10.68 27.15 0.42
CA VAL A 123 -10.11 26.64 1.67
C VAL A 123 -8.60 26.86 1.70
N VAL A 124 -8.07 27.32 2.84
CA VAL A 124 -6.63 27.59 2.99
C VAL A 124 -6.09 27.04 4.31
N THR A 125 -4.85 26.55 4.25
CA THR A 125 -4.10 26.16 5.45
C THR A 125 -3.63 27.41 6.18
N CYS A 126 -4.04 27.58 7.43
CA CYS A 126 -3.74 28.75 8.24
C CYS A 126 -2.95 28.41 9.50
N ARG A 127 -2.16 29.38 9.98
CA ARG A 127 -1.51 29.32 11.30
C ARG A 127 -1.63 30.66 12.02
N LYS A 128 -1.96 30.60 13.32
CA LYS A 128 -1.98 31.78 14.20
C LYS A 128 -0.56 32.31 14.43
N ILE A 129 -0.41 33.63 14.43
CA ILE A 129 0.85 34.30 14.78
C ILE A 129 0.98 34.34 16.30
N THR A 130 1.98 33.66 16.84
CA THR A 130 2.22 33.60 18.29
C THR A 130 3.30 34.56 18.75
N SER A 131 4.24 34.93 17.89
CA SER A 131 5.26 35.94 18.16
C SER A 131 4.68 37.35 18.06
N SER A 132 5.26 38.31 18.79
CA SER A 132 4.97 39.73 18.57
C SER A 132 5.35 40.14 17.14
N LEU A 133 4.54 41.00 16.53
CA LEU A 133 4.88 41.62 15.26
C LEU A 133 5.54 42.98 15.51
N GLY A 134 6.51 43.34 14.67
CA GLY A 134 7.10 44.67 14.61
C GLY A 134 6.87 45.29 13.25
N ARG A 135 6.47 46.57 13.21
CA ARG A 135 6.48 47.37 11.98
C ARG A 135 7.80 48.11 11.87
N TYR A 136 8.34 48.23 10.66
CA TYR A 136 9.61 48.93 10.41
C TYR A 136 9.56 50.42 10.79
N ASP A 137 8.38 51.03 10.78
CA ASP A 137 8.15 52.41 11.21
C ASP A 137 8.04 52.57 12.74
N GLY A 138 8.15 51.47 13.51
CA GLY A 138 8.04 51.46 14.96
C GLY A 138 6.62 51.54 15.51
N THR A 139 5.59 51.60 14.65
CA THR A 139 4.19 51.63 15.10
C THR A 139 3.72 50.27 15.60
N GLN A 140 2.67 50.28 16.43
CA GLN A 140 2.11 49.05 17.00
C GLN A 140 1.60 48.13 15.89
N ALA A 141 2.00 46.87 15.95
CA ALA A 141 1.43 45.80 15.13
C ALA A 141 0.44 44.98 15.95
N LEU A 142 -0.84 45.04 15.59
CA LEU A 142 -1.89 44.23 16.20
C LEU A 142 -1.87 42.84 15.58
N ARG A 143 -1.07 41.92 16.16
CA ARG A 143 -0.88 40.56 15.60
C ARG A 143 -2.19 39.79 15.38
N ASP A 144 -3.22 40.07 16.19
CA ASP A 144 -4.50 39.36 16.15
C ASP A 144 -5.32 39.70 14.90
N GLU A 145 -4.92 40.72 14.13
CA GLU A 145 -5.47 41.05 12.81
C GLU A 145 -4.86 40.22 11.66
N PHE A 146 -3.81 39.42 11.95
CA PHE A 146 -3.04 38.70 10.94
C PHE A 146 -2.94 37.21 11.26
N PHE A 147 -2.84 36.40 10.22
CA PHE A 147 -2.51 34.98 10.29
C PHE A 147 -1.60 34.63 9.12
N HIS A 148 -0.86 33.53 9.23
CA HIS A 148 -0.13 32.97 8.10
C HIS A 148 -1.05 32.10 7.26
N THR A 149 -0.93 32.22 5.94
CA THR A 149 -1.50 31.29 4.97
C THR A 149 -0.39 30.48 4.32
N ASN A 150 -0.67 29.22 4.05
CA ASN A 150 0.21 28.28 3.40
C ASN A 150 -0.59 27.41 2.44
N ALA A 151 0.11 26.81 1.46
CA ALA A 151 -0.45 25.67 0.75
C ALA A 151 -0.59 24.46 1.73
N PRO A 152 -1.45 23.46 1.44
CA PRO A 152 -2.46 23.46 0.37
C PRO A 152 -3.43 24.64 0.45
N GLU A 153 -3.80 25.16 -0.72
CA GLU A 153 -4.90 26.10 -0.93
C GLU A 153 -5.87 25.45 -1.93
N GLY A 154 -7.15 25.38 -1.62
CA GLY A 154 -8.18 24.75 -2.45
C GLY A 154 -9.20 25.77 -2.95
N PHE A 155 -9.66 25.61 -4.18
CA PHE A 155 -10.62 26.52 -4.80
C PHE A 155 -11.67 25.74 -5.61
N ARG A 156 -12.90 26.25 -5.64
CA ARG A 156 -13.82 25.94 -6.73
C ARG A 156 -13.27 26.55 -8.00
N PHE A 157 -12.89 25.70 -8.95
CA PHE A 157 -12.11 26.12 -10.11
C PHE A 157 -12.86 27.16 -10.95
N LYS A 158 -14.17 26.95 -11.14
CA LYS A 158 -15.08 27.85 -11.86
C LYS A 158 -15.24 29.22 -11.20
N VAL A 159 -14.85 29.37 -9.93
CA VAL A 159 -14.89 30.65 -9.20
C VAL A 159 -13.57 31.40 -9.36
N ILE A 160 -12.42 30.74 -9.14
CA ILE A 160 -11.12 31.41 -9.14
C ILE A 160 -10.54 31.60 -10.55
N ALA A 161 -10.67 30.62 -11.44
CA ALA A 161 -9.96 30.62 -12.72
C ALA A 161 -10.30 31.82 -13.63
N PRO A 162 -11.57 32.28 -13.74
CA PRO A 162 -11.92 33.42 -14.61
C PRO A 162 -11.33 34.76 -14.15
N VAL A 163 -11.00 34.90 -12.86
CA VAL A 163 -10.56 36.16 -12.26
C VAL A 163 -9.07 36.16 -11.93
N PHE A 164 -8.40 35.02 -12.05
CA PHE A 164 -7.00 34.88 -11.65
C PHE A 164 -6.05 35.59 -12.63
N ASP A 165 -5.33 36.58 -12.13
CA ASP A 165 -4.28 37.32 -12.83
C ASP A 165 -2.89 36.88 -12.36
N GLY A 166 -2.10 36.36 -13.30
CA GLY A 166 -0.71 35.99 -13.06
C GLY A 166 0.19 37.16 -12.67
N GLY A 167 -0.19 38.41 -13.00
CA GLY A 167 0.54 39.64 -12.66
C GLY A 167 0.12 40.28 -11.33
N HIS A 168 -0.83 39.69 -10.60
CA HIS A 168 -1.34 40.28 -9.37
C HIS A 168 -0.25 40.40 -8.28
N PRO A 169 -0.16 41.54 -7.55
CA PRO A 169 0.94 41.80 -6.61
C PRO A 169 0.88 40.94 -5.33
N SER A 170 -0.30 40.46 -4.94
CA SER A 170 -0.43 39.52 -3.83
C SER A 170 0.04 38.12 -4.21
N GLY A 171 0.95 37.53 -3.43
CA GLY A 171 1.36 36.13 -3.59
C GLY A 171 0.33 35.09 -3.10
N ALA A 172 -0.69 35.51 -2.34
CA ALA A 172 -1.79 34.68 -1.90
C ALA A 172 -2.90 34.68 -2.97
N ALA A 173 -3.29 33.49 -3.44
CA ALA A 173 -4.25 33.34 -4.52
C ALA A 173 -5.67 33.75 -4.09
N GLU A 174 -6.01 33.52 -2.81
CA GLU A 174 -7.28 33.91 -2.21
C GLU A 174 -7.62 35.39 -2.33
N HIS A 175 -6.62 36.28 -2.40
CA HIS A 175 -6.84 37.72 -2.54
C HIS A 175 -7.41 38.13 -3.89
N GLN A 176 -7.51 37.20 -4.84
CA GLN A 176 -8.08 37.42 -6.16
C GLN A 176 -9.51 36.89 -6.29
N LEU A 177 -10.06 36.29 -5.23
CA LEU A 177 -11.45 35.80 -5.24
C LEU A 177 -12.44 36.95 -5.44
N PRO A 178 -13.55 36.69 -6.16
CA PRO A 178 -14.57 37.70 -6.36
C PRO A 178 -15.24 38.11 -5.03
N PRO A 179 -15.77 39.34 -4.93
CA PRO A 179 -16.53 39.76 -3.75
C PRO A 179 -17.68 38.79 -3.43
N GLY A 180 -17.81 38.41 -2.16
CA GLY A 180 -18.84 37.49 -1.70
C GLY A 180 -18.47 36.00 -1.76
N ALA A 181 -17.30 35.65 -2.32
CA ALA A 181 -16.79 34.29 -2.26
C ALA A 181 -16.61 33.82 -0.80
N THR A 182 -17.05 32.60 -0.53
CA THR A 182 -16.97 31.99 0.80
C THR A 182 -15.61 31.34 1.01
N SER A 183 -15.04 31.49 2.21
CA SER A 183 -13.72 30.94 2.55
C SER A 183 -13.71 30.23 3.89
N PHE A 184 -13.14 29.03 3.90
CA PHE A 184 -12.85 28.25 5.08
C PHE A 184 -11.36 28.36 5.46
N ARG A 185 -11.07 28.77 6.70
CA ARG A 185 -9.71 28.90 7.22
C ARG A 185 -9.39 27.71 8.11
N CYS A 186 -8.48 26.85 7.67
CA CYS A 186 -8.17 25.61 8.37
C CYS A 186 -6.93 25.76 9.25
N PHE A 187 -7.11 25.75 10.57
CA PHE A 187 -6.02 25.88 11.55
C PHE A 187 -5.50 24.54 12.10
N ASP A 188 -6.01 23.43 11.57
CA ASP A 188 -5.77 22.07 12.12
C ASP A 188 -4.39 21.50 11.76
N TYR A 189 -3.67 22.13 10.81
CA TYR A 189 -2.38 21.66 10.30
C TYR A 189 -1.25 22.67 10.56
N PRO A 190 -0.89 22.93 11.85
CA PRO A 190 0.05 23.99 12.20
C PRO A 190 1.51 23.72 11.79
N TYR A 191 1.85 22.47 11.42
CA TYR A 191 3.21 22.01 11.14
C TYR A 191 3.50 21.76 9.65
N ASN A 192 2.70 22.35 8.74
CA ASN A 192 2.92 22.22 7.30
C ASN A 192 3.97 23.21 6.76
N MET A 193 5.24 22.99 7.13
CA MET A 193 6.33 23.91 6.80
C MET A 193 6.74 23.87 5.33
N LYS A 194 7.16 25.03 4.81
CA LYS A 194 7.75 25.18 3.48
C LYS A 194 9.27 25.21 3.57
N LEU A 195 9.96 24.27 2.93
CA LEU A 195 11.41 24.29 2.83
C LEU A 195 11.89 25.56 2.09
N THR A 196 12.73 26.34 2.73
CA THR A 196 13.21 27.65 2.26
C THR A 196 14.71 27.82 2.41
N TYR A 197 15.27 27.41 3.54
CA TYR A 197 16.68 27.49 3.92
C TYR A 197 17.28 26.09 4.12
N PRO A 198 18.62 25.94 4.12
CA PRO A 198 19.25 24.63 4.28
C PRO A 198 18.79 23.86 5.53
N LEU A 199 18.75 24.54 6.69
CA LEU A 199 18.37 23.96 7.98
C LEU A 199 16.91 23.43 7.99
N ASP A 200 16.06 23.90 7.07
CA ASP A 200 14.69 23.42 6.98
C ASP A 200 14.63 21.92 6.63
N MET A 201 15.67 21.35 6.03
CA MET A 201 15.76 19.90 5.79
C MET A 201 15.81 19.11 7.08
N ASP A 202 16.63 19.55 8.03
CA ASP A 202 16.79 18.89 9.32
C ASP A 202 15.49 18.99 10.14
N VAL A 203 14.84 20.17 10.09
CA VAL A 203 13.53 20.37 10.71
C VAL A 203 12.46 19.50 10.05
N ALA A 204 12.42 19.44 8.71
CA ALA A 204 11.47 18.61 8.00
C ALA A 204 11.67 17.12 8.26
N ASP A 205 12.90 16.67 8.50
CA ASP A 205 13.17 15.29 8.90
C ASP A 205 12.47 14.93 10.22
N VAL A 206 12.62 15.80 11.22
CA VAL A 206 11.97 15.64 12.54
C VAL A 206 10.45 15.71 12.42
N LEU A 207 9.91 16.68 11.65
CA LEU A 207 8.47 16.81 11.46
C LEU A 207 7.87 15.63 10.67
N LEU A 208 8.61 15.11 9.69
CA LEU A 208 8.20 13.92 8.93
C LEU A 208 8.07 12.73 9.87
N ASP A 209 9.04 12.56 10.78
CA ASP A 209 8.99 11.53 11.80
C ASP A 209 7.77 11.67 12.71
N GLU A 210 7.58 12.86 13.29
CA GLU A 210 6.56 13.13 14.31
C GLU A 210 5.14 13.12 13.76
N PHE A 211 4.90 13.75 12.60
CA PHE A 211 3.54 14.00 12.11
C PHE A 211 3.09 13.04 11.02
N ILE A 212 4.03 12.35 10.35
CA ILE A 212 3.69 11.44 9.26
C ILE A 212 4.01 10.00 9.63
N LEU A 213 5.23 9.72 10.08
CA LEU A 213 5.68 8.34 10.28
C LEU A 213 5.15 7.76 11.59
N LYS A 214 5.38 8.40 12.75
CA LYS A 214 4.88 7.88 14.05
C LYS A 214 3.37 7.64 14.05
N PRO A 215 2.49 8.55 13.57
CA PRO A 215 1.06 8.29 13.54
C PRO A 215 0.68 7.15 12.58
N LYS A 216 1.43 6.95 11.49
CA LYS A 216 1.24 5.78 10.61
C LYS A 216 1.65 4.49 11.33
N GLN A 217 2.80 4.49 12.00
CA GLN A 217 3.28 3.35 12.78
C GLN A 217 2.30 2.99 13.92
N GLU A 218 1.81 3.97 14.67
CA GLU A 218 0.80 3.79 15.72
C GLU A 218 -0.50 3.21 15.17
N ARG A 219 -0.99 3.71 14.03
CA ARG A 219 -2.18 3.16 13.35
C ARG A 219 -1.97 1.69 12.97
N VAL A 220 -0.78 1.35 12.48
CA VAL A 220 -0.44 -0.01 12.04
C VAL A 220 -0.34 -0.96 13.24
N LEU A 221 0.35 -0.55 14.30
CA LEU A 221 0.39 -1.31 15.56
C LEU A 221 -1.00 -1.46 16.16
N LYS A 222 -1.85 -0.42 16.12
CA LYS A 222 -3.24 -0.50 16.60
C LYS A 222 -4.05 -1.50 15.79
N LYS A 223 -3.93 -1.52 14.45
CA LYS A 223 -4.60 -2.49 13.58
C LYS A 223 -4.13 -3.92 13.85
N ALA A 224 -2.81 -4.14 13.87
CA ALA A 224 -2.23 -5.44 14.19
C ALA A 224 -2.68 -5.92 15.58
N LYS A 225 -2.69 -5.02 16.58
CA LYS A 225 -3.19 -5.32 17.93
C LYS A 225 -4.66 -5.68 17.95
N SER A 226 -5.50 -4.94 17.23
CA SER A 226 -6.94 -5.22 17.12
C SER A 226 -7.17 -6.62 16.56
N TRP A 227 -6.55 -6.92 15.41
CA TRP A 227 -6.70 -8.21 14.74
C TRP A 227 -6.14 -9.37 15.56
N LEU A 228 -4.94 -9.24 16.14
CA LEU A 228 -4.38 -10.28 17.00
C LEU A 228 -5.25 -10.53 18.24
N SER A 229 -5.85 -9.47 18.80
CA SER A 229 -6.75 -9.59 19.96
C SER A 229 -8.08 -10.27 19.62
N SER A 230 -8.52 -10.25 18.36
CA SER A 230 -9.71 -10.99 17.94
C SER A 230 -9.43 -12.50 17.80
N VAL A 231 -8.17 -12.90 17.66
CA VAL A 231 -7.74 -14.31 17.69
C VAL A 231 -7.58 -14.79 19.13
N ASP A 232 -6.75 -14.10 19.93
CA ASP A 232 -6.57 -14.35 21.36
C ASP A 232 -6.19 -13.05 22.07
N GLN A 233 -7.15 -12.48 22.81
CA GLN A 233 -6.97 -11.21 23.49
C GLN A 233 -5.85 -11.22 24.54
N ALA A 234 -5.75 -12.30 25.33
CA ALA A 234 -4.79 -12.38 26.43
C ALA A 234 -3.37 -12.58 25.90
N ALA A 235 -3.21 -13.50 24.95
CA ALA A 235 -1.93 -13.77 24.31
C ALA A 235 -1.43 -12.56 23.51
N ALA A 236 -2.31 -11.88 22.78
CA ALA A 236 -1.97 -10.65 22.06
C ALA A 236 -1.48 -9.55 23.01
N GLN A 237 -2.21 -9.27 24.11
CA GLN A 237 -1.80 -8.24 25.06
C GLN A 237 -0.44 -8.53 25.68
N GLN A 238 -0.18 -9.78 26.07
CA GLN A 238 1.11 -10.20 26.62
C GLN A 238 2.24 -10.05 25.59
N TRP A 239 2.02 -10.52 24.37
CA TRP A 239 3.04 -10.48 23.31
C TRP A 239 3.43 -9.04 22.93
N PHE A 240 2.45 -8.15 22.70
CA PHE A 240 2.73 -6.73 22.40
C PHE A 240 3.49 -6.03 23.52
N GLY A 241 3.23 -6.39 24.79
CA GLY A 241 3.97 -5.85 25.93
C GLY A 241 5.44 -6.30 25.99
N ALA A 242 5.75 -7.46 25.42
CA ALA A 242 7.07 -8.08 25.50
C ALA A 242 7.97 -7.76 24.28
N VAL A 243 7.38 -7.56 23.09
CA VAL A 243 8.13 -7.30 21.84
C VAL A 243 9.15 -6.17 21.95
N PRO A 244 8.89 -5.00 22.58
CA PRO A 244 9.89 -3.95 22.71
C PRO A 244 11.18 -4.44 23.41
N GLY A 245 11.03 -5.23 24.48
CA GLY A 245 12.17 -5.81 25.18
C GLY A 245 12.88 -6.92 24.40
N TYR A 246 12.15 -7.65 23.54
CA TYR A 246 12.75 -8.62 22.61
C TYR A 246 13.58 -7.89 21.54
N PHE A 247 13.02 -6.82 20.97
CA PHE A 247 13.68 -6.01 19.97
C PHE A 247 14.93 -5.32 20.51
N ASP A 248 14.90 -4.78 21.73
CA ASP A 248 16.10 -4.16 22.33
C ASP A 248 17.29 -5.13 22.43
N LYS A 249 17.04 -6.39 22.82
CA LYS A 249 18.08 -7.44 22.87
C LYS A 249 18.60 -7.80 21.48
N LEU A 250 17.70 -7.95 20.52
CA LEU A 250 18.06 -8.28 19.14
C LEU A 250 18.74 -7.11 18.42
N ARG A 251 18.42 -5.87 18.79
CA ARG A 251 19.05 -4.65 18.27
C ARG A 251 20.55 -4.65 18.54
N GLU A 252 20.94 -5.04 19.75
CA GLU A 252 22.35 -5.19 20.13
C GLU A 252 23.01 -6.34 19.35
N ARG A 253 22.40 -7.54 19.35
CA ARG A 253 22.92 -8.72 18.64
C ARG A 253 23.11 -8.48 17.14
N TRP A 254 22.16 -7.80 16.50
CA TRP A 254 22.15 -7.57 15.05
C TRP A 254 22.72 -6.21 14.64
N GLY A 255 23.28 -5.44 15.58
CA GLY A 255 23.93 -4.15 15.32
C GLY A 255 23.01 -3.13 14.65
N ILE A 256 21.74 -3.05 15.06
CA ILE A 256 20.73 -2.20 14.44
C ILE A 256 20.89 -0.76 14.98
N SER A 257 21.25 0.17 14.10
CA SER A 257 21.54 1.57 14.43
C SER A 257 20.35 2.50 14.26
N SER A 258 19.42 2.19 13.37
CA SER A 258 18.17 2.92 13.19
C SER A 258 17.07 2.01 12.67
N TYR A 259 15.81 2.32 12.95
CA TYR A 259 14.67 1.54 12.47
C TYR A 259 13.40 2.38 12.32
N THR A 260 12.47 1.89 11.50
CA THR A 260 11.08 2.35 11.40
C THR A 260 10.16 1.13 11.36
N ILE A 261 8.92 1.25 11.83
CA ILE A 261 7.92 0.19 11.63
C ILE A 261 7.38 0.29 10.21
N ASN A 262 7.32 -0.85 9.51
CA ASN A 262 6.77 -0.94 8.17
C ASN A 262 5.25 -0.68 8.23
N PRO A 263 4.71 0.29 7.47
CA PRO A 263 3.33 0.70 7.60
C PRO A 263 2.33 -0.25 6.90
N GLN A 264 2.79 -1.33 6.28
CA GLN A 264 1.98 -2.30 5.56
C GLN A 264 1.82 -3.63 6.32
N SER A 265 2.52 -3.82 7.46
CA SER A 265 2.40 -5.04 8.25
C SER A 265 1.01 -5.19 8.87
N PHE A 266 0.44 -6.40 8.83
CA PHE A 266 -0.90 -6.67 9.35
C PHE A 266 -0.91 -7.72 10.48
N THR A 267 -0.27 -8.87 10.28
CA THR A 267 -0.36 -10.03 11.19
C THR A 267 0.83 -10.18 12.16
N GLY A 268 1.87 -9.36 11.99
CA GLY A 268 3.06 -9.31 12.83
C GLY A 268 3.61 -7.89 12.92
N ILE A 269 4.75 -7.72 13.59
CA ILE A 269 5.45 -6.42 13.67
C ILE A 269 6.69 -6.51 12.79
N VAL A 270 6.75 -5.65 11.78
CA VAL A 270 7.86 -5.61 10.81
C VAL A 270 8.58 -4.28 10.97
N TYR A 271 9.88 -4.35 11.21
CA TYR A 271 10.78 -3.21 11.27
C TYR A 271 11.65 -3.17 10.02
N GLU A 272 11.78 -2.00 9.41
CA GLU A 272 12.80 -1.70 8.41
C GLU A 272 13.97 -1.04 9.14
N CYS A 273 15.16 -1.62 9.01
CA CYS A 273 16.29 -1.31 9.86
C CYS A 273 17.56 -1.04 9.05
N CYS A 274 18.40 -0.16 9.57
CA CYS A 274 19.82 -0.08 9.22
C CYS A 274 20.61 -0.88 10.27
N SER A 275 21.39 -1.86 9.82
CA SER A 275 22.34 -2.61 10.62
C SER A 275 23.76 -2.23 10.23
N GLU A 276 24.63 -2.02 11.21
CA GLU A 276 26.07 -1.83 10.99
C GLU A 276 26.74 -3.11 10.49
N ALA A 277 26.23 -4.28 10.88
CA ALA A 277 26.76 -5.58 10.48
C ALA A 277 26.21 -6.07 9.14
N PHE A 278 24.93 -5.79 8.86
CA PHE A 278 24.21 -6.37 7.74
C PHE A 278 23.67 -5.34 6.72
N GLY A 279 23.91 -4.04 6.92
CA GLY A 279 23.32 -3.00 6.07
C GLY A 279 21.79 -2.94 6.22
N ASN A 280 21.07 -2.73 5.12
CA ASN A 280 19.61 -2.61 5.17
C ASN A 280 18.94 -3.98 5.35
N VAL A 281 18.15 -4.11 6.42
CA VAL A 281 17.52 -5.36 6.83
C VAL A 281 16.07 -5.15 7.28
N ILE A 282 15.32 -6.23 7.25
CA ILE A 282 13.98 -6.34 7.82
C ILE A 282 14.10 -7.18 9.09
N VAL A 283 13.53 -6.69 10.19
CA VAL A 283 13.32 -7.49 11.40
C VAL A 283 11.83 -7.75 11.52
N LYS A 284 11.42 -9.01 11.43
CA LYS A 284 10.02 -9.42 11.52
C LYS A 284 9.79 -10.23 12.79
N PHE A 285 8.75 -9.89 13.54
CA PHE A 285 8.25 -10.68 14.67
C PHE A 285 6.88 -11.26 14.35
N ASP A 286 6.76 -12.56 14.54
CA ASP A 286 5.49 -13.26 14.48
C ASP A 286 4.95 -13.56 15.88
N ALA A 287 3.63 -13.42 16.02
CA ALA A 287 2.95 -13.80 17.25
C ALA A 287 2.98 -15.33 17.39
N PRO A 288 3.58 -15.90 18.47
CA PRO A 288 3.78 -17.35 18.58
C PRO A 288 2.47 -18.16 18.52
N PHE A 289 1.39 -17.60 19.07
CA PHE A 289 0.08 -18.24 19.10
C PHE A 289 -0.61 -18.35 17.74
N LEU A 290 -0.08 -17.72 16.68
CA LEU A 290 -0.55 -17.92 15.32
C LEU A 290 0.09 -19.14 14.64
N GLY A 291 1.19 -19.69 15.18
CA GLY A 291 1.90 -20.82 14.60
C GLY A 291 2.58 -20.56 13.25
N ARG A 292 2.66 -19.31 12.79
CA ARG A 292 3.22 -18.95 11.46
C ARG A 292 4.73 -19.02 11.39
N TYR A 293 5.40 -18.66 12.49
CA TYR A 293 6.86 -18.51 12.56
C TYR A 293 7.63 -19.73 12.06
N ILE A 294 7.20 -20.94 12.47
CA ILE A 294 7.92 -22.18 12.16
C ILE A 294 7.93 -22.44 10.65
N GLY A 295 6.76 -22.31 10.00
CA GLY A 295 6.63 -22.49 8.55
C GLY A 295 7.47 -21.47 7.79
N GLU A 296 7.33 -20.19 8.11
CA GLU A 296 8.05 -19.11 7.45
C GLU A 296 9.57 -19.25 7.61
N ARG A 297 10.06 -19.45 8.84
CA ARG A 297 11.48 -19.68 9.13
C ARG A 297 12.03 -20.84 8.32
N TYR A 298 11.33 -21.98 8.33
CA TYR A 298 11.74 -23.17 7.60
C TYR A 298 11.78 -22.93 6.09
N TYR A 299 10.78 -22.23 5.55
CA TYR A 299 10.76 -21.87 4.13
C TYR A 299 11.97 -21.01 3.76
N TYR A 300 12.27 -19.98 4.52
CA TYR A 300 13.44 -19.14 4.28
C TYR A 300 14.78 -19.90 4.36
N GLN A 301 14.90 -20.88 5.25
CA GLN A 301 16.11 -21.71 5.35
C GLN A 301 16.25 -22.67 4.16
N ALA A 302 15.13 -23.19 3.67
CA ALA A 302 15.10 -24.17 2.59
C ALA A 302 15.17 -23.49 1.21
N ALA A 303 14.48 -22.37 1.04
CA ALA A 303 14.43 -21.61 -0.20
C ALA A 303 15.79 -20.95 -0.49
N GLY A 304 16.39 -21.31 -1.62
CA GLY A 304 17.63 -20.68 -2.07
C GLY A 304 17.44 -19.21 -2.46
N PRO A 305 18.53 -18.42 -2.56
CA PRO A 305 18.49 -16.98 -2.86
C PRO A 305 18.10 -16.64 -4.31
N ALA A 306 17.72 -17.63 -5.12
CA ALA A 306 17.42 -17.47 -6.54
C ALA A 306 16.22 -16.55 -6.79
N PHE A 307 15.16 -16.70 -5.98
CA PHE A 307 13.93 -15.92 -6.08
C PHE A 307 13.42 -15.38 -4.74
N MET A 308 13.93 -15.81 -3.59
CA MET A 308 13.49 -15.34 -2.26
C MET A 308 14.44 -14.25 -1.71
N ALA A 309 13.93 -13.37 -0.85
CA ALA A 309 14.80 -12.55 0.00
C ALA A 309 15.63 -13.45 0.93
N GLU A 310 16.85 -13.02 1.23
CA GLU A 310 17.83 -13.80 2.00
C GLU A 310 17.53 -13.70 3.50
N LEU A 311 17.41 -14.84 4.19
CA LEU A 311 17.40 -14.91 5.65
C LEU A 311 18.84 -14.87 6.18
N LEU A 312 19.10 -13.93 7.09
CA LEU A 312 20.43 -13.65 7.62
C LEU A 312 20.66 -14.25 9.00
N ASP A 313 19.65 -14.17 9.86
CA ASP A 313 19.65 -14.73 11.21
C ASP A 313 18.20 -14.87 11.68
N TYR A 314 17.98 -15.53 12.81
CA TYR A 314 16.68 -15.66 13.44
C TYR A 314 16.82 -15.90 14.95
N ASP A 315 15.70 -15.78 15.67
CA ASP A 315 15.60 -16.10 17.08
C ASP A 315 14.30 -16.86 17.37
N ASP A 316 14.42 -18.16 17.67
CA ASP A 316 13.27 -19.03 17.93
C ASP A 316 12.53 -18.65 19.22
N ALA A 317 13.23 -18.10 20.22
CA ALA A 317 12.63 -17.74 21.49
C ALA A 317 11.73 -16.50 21.38
N PHE A 318 12.09 -15.58 20.48
CA PHE A 318 11.30 -14.37 20.21
C PHE A 318 10.42 -14.47 18.97
N CYS A 319 10.44 -15.60 18.25
CA CYS A 319 9.81 -15.78 16.95
C CYS A 319 10.16 -14.63 15.98
N ALA A 320 11.47 -14.34 15.90
CA ALA A 320 12.00 -13.23 15.12
C ALA A 320 12.84 -13.70 13.93
N LEU A 321 12.74 -12.99 12.81
CA LEU A 321 13.51 -13.21 11.59
C LEU A 321 14.29 -11.94 11.23
N LEU A 322 15.56 -12.09 10.86
CA LEU A 322 16.40 -11.04 10.28
C LEU A 322 16.58 -11.34 8.79
N ILE A 323 15.97 -10.53 7.93
CA ILE A 323 15.90 -10.76 6.49
C ILE A 323 16.60 -9.62 5.76
N ARG A 324 17.33 -9.89 4.68
CA ARG A 324 17.90 -8.87 3.80
C ARG A 324 16.78 -8.03 3.19
N GLN A 325 16.85 -6.70 3.33
CA GLN A 325 15.85 -5.85 2.69
C GLN A 325 16.02 -5.91 1.16
N VAL A 326 14.92 -6.17 0.45
CA VAL A 326 14.89 -6.06 -1.01
C VAL A 326 14.85 -4.58 -1.38
N TYR A 327 15.83 -4.11 -2.15
CA TYR A 327 15.94 -2.71 -2.58
C TYR A 327 16.00 -2.59 -4.10
N PRO A 328 15.26 -1.68 -4.75
CA PRO A 328 14.35 -0.67 -4.18
C PRO A 328 13.03 -1.24 -3.62
N GLY A 329 12.72 -2.51 -3.84
CA GLY A 329 11.60 -3.19 -3.16
C GLY A 329 10.23 -2.74 -3.65
N LEU A 330 10.07 -2.50 -4.95
CA LEU A 330 8.81 -2.01 -5.50
C LEU A 330 7.82 -3.17 -5.70
N GLN A 331 6.58 -3.03 -5.22
CA GLN A 331 5.56 -4.06 -5.42
C GLN A 331 5.28 -4.30 -6.91
N VAL A 332 5.24 -5.58 -7.30
CA VAL A 332 5.02 -5.98 -8.69
C VAL A 332 3.52 -6.20 -8.90
N LYS A 333 2.89 -5.37 -9.73
CA LYS A 333 1.53 -5.67 -10.22
C LYS A 333 1.58 -6.86 -11.17
N PHE A 334 0.57 -7.73 -11.08
CA PHE A 334 0.40 -8.79 -12.04
C PHE A 334 0.19 -8.22 -13.45
N ASP A 335 0.97 -8.71 -14.41
CA ASP A 335 0.77 -8.44 -15.84
C ASP A 335 1.13 -9.73 -16.59
N HIS A 336 0.13 -10.32 -17.24
CA HIS A 336 0.30 -11.58 -17.94
C HIS A 336 1.29 -11.50 -19.12
N ARG A 337 1.63 -10.30 -19.58
CA ARG A 337 2.60 -10.04 -20.66
C ARG A 337 4.01 -9.79 -20.13
N ASN A 338 4.18 -9.65 -18.82
CA ASN A 338 5.46 -9.32 -18.22
C ASN A 338 6.39 -10.55 -18.21
N ALA A 339 7.41 -10.52 -19.08
CA ALA A 339 8.40 -11.58 -19.20
C ALA A 339 9.21 -11.80 -17.91
N LYS A 340 9.46 -10.75 -17.11
CA LYS A 340 10.17 -10.88 -15.82
C LYS A 340 9.32 -11.62 -14.79
N LEU A 341 8.01 -11.40 -14.82
CA LEU A 341 7.08 -12.14 -13.96
C LEU A 341 7.04 -13.62 -14.37
N ARG A 342 7.09 -13.93 -15.67
CA ARG A 342 7.21 -15.31 -16.17
C ARG A 342 8.51 -15.97 -15.69
N ASP A 343 9.63 -15.29 -15.86
CA ASP A 343 10.95 -15.76 -15.40
C ASP A 343 10.97 -16.01 -13.88
N PHE A 344 10.34 -15.12 -13.10
CA PHE A 344 10.19 -15.31 -11.66
C PHE A 344 9.44 -16.61 -11.31
N PHE A 345 8.27 -16.86 -11.92
CA PHE A 345 7.50 -18.08 -11.63
C PHE A 345 8.14 -19.35 -12.21
N ASN A 346 8.94 -19.26 -13.28
CA ASN A 346 9.78 -20.39 -13.71
C ASN A 346 10.78 -20.77 -12.61
N LYS A 347 11.46 -19.78 -11.99
CA LYS A 347 12.38 -20.04 -10.87
C LYS A 347 11.69 -20.62 -9.64
N VAL A 348 10.45 -20.21 -9.38
CA VAL A 348 9.62 -20.82 -8.32
C VAL A 348 9.36 -22.29 -8.64
N ALA A 349 8.91 -22.59 -9.87
CA ALA A 349 8.60 -23.95 -10.29
C ALA A 349 9.82 -24.89 -10.30
N ASP A 350 10.98 -24.36 -10.71
CA ASP A 350 12.26 -25.10 -10.70
C ASP A 350 12.80 -25.30 -9.28
N GLY A 351 12.34 -24.48 -8.32
CA GLY A 351 12.81 -24.45 -6.94
C GLY A 351 12.03 -25.31 -5.95
N PHE A 352 11.05 -26.11 -6.41
CA PHE A 352 10.25 -26.92 -5.49
C PHE A 352 11.07 -27.98 -4.77
N LEU A 353 10.94 -28.00 -3.44
CA LEU A 353 11.61 -28.96 -2.58
C LEU A 353 10.63 -30.05 -2.17
N ALA A 354 10.88 -31.27 -2.63
CA ALA A 354 10.10 -32.44 -2.19
C ALA A 354 10.24 -32.61 -0.67
N ILE A 355 9.11 -32.80 0.01
CA ILE A 355 9.06 -32.91 1.46
C ILE A 355 8.01 -33.95 1.86
N ASN A 356 8.34 -34.76 2.85
CA ASN A 356 7.41 -35.71 3.42
C ASN A 356 6.77 -35.11 4.69
N PRO A 357 5.44 -34.97 4.76
CA PRO A 357 4.78 -34.42 5.94
C PRO A 357 5.11 -35.15 7.25
N GLY A 358 5.35 -36.46 7.20
CA GLY A 358 5.64 -37.25 8.39
C GLY A 358 6.98 -36.92 9.06
N ASP A 359 7.93 -36.37 8.30
CA ASP A 359 9.25 -35.98 8.82
C ASP A 359 9.25 -34.57 9.44
N HIS A 360 8.18 -33.80 9.19
CA HIS A 360 8.02 -32.42 9.64
C HIS A 360 6.61 -32.15 10.19
N PRO A 361 6.21 -32.82 11.28
CA PRO A 361 4.86 -32.69 11.86
C PRO A 361 4.53 -31.28 12.37
N GLU A 362 5.55 -30.44 12.60
CA GLU A 362 5.43 -29.04 13.01
C GLU A 362 5.03 -28.09 11.87
N LEU A 363 5.23 -28.49 10.61
CA LEU A 363 4.92 -27.66 9.46
C LEU A 363 3.43 -27.77 9.09
N PRO A 364 2.77 -26.64 8.79
CA PRO A 364 1.38 -26.67 8.37
C PRO A 364 1.25 -27.36 7.01
N THR A 365 0.11 -28.04 6.80
CA THR A 365 -0.24 -28.61 5.49
C THR A 365 -1.39 -27.83 4.87
N VAL A 366 -1.50 -27.84 3.54
CA VAL A 366 -2.61 -27.19 2.81
C VAL A 366 -3.97 -27.62 3.37
N MET A 367 -4.19 -28.93 3.55
CA MET A 367 -5.45 -29.43 4.12
C MET A 367 -5.58 -29.19 5.62
N GLY A 368 -4.49 -29.18 6.38
CA GLY A 368 -4.53 -28.82 7.80
C GLY A 368 -5.03 -27.39 8.00
N ILE A 369 -4.54 -26.44 7.20
CA ILE A 369 -5.02 -25.06 7.20
C ILE A 369 -6.49 -25.01 6.76
N PHE A 370 -6.86 -25.71 5.69
CA PHE A 370 -8.24 -25.76 5.20
C PHE A 370 -9.23 -26.23 6.28
N GLU A 371 -8.94 -27.35 6.94
CA GLU A 371 -9.82 -27.91 7.97
C GLU A 371 -9.88 -27.01 9.22
N SER A 372 -8.76 -26.40 9.61
CA SER A 372 -8.73 -25.41 10.69
C SER A 372 -9.64 -24.22 10.39
N ASN A 373 -9.52 -23.63 9.19
CA ASN A 373 -10.33 -22.50 8.77
C ASN A 373 -11.81 -22.87 8.65
N ALA A 374 -12.15 -24.03 8.10
CA ALA A 374 -13.53 -24.52 8.03
C ALA A 374 -14.14 -24.74 9.42
N GLY A 375 -13.37 -25.29 10.36
CA GLY A 375 -13.78 -25.46 11.75
C GLY A 375 -14.10 -24.14 12.45
N LEU A 376 -13.23 -23.13 12.28
CA LEU A 376 -13.46 -21.78 12.81
C LEU A 376 -14.70 -21.12 12.16
N ALA A 377 -14.80 -21.18 10.82
CA ALA A 377 -15.91 -20.60 10.08
C ALA A 377 -17.28 -21.25 10.39
N ALA A 378 -17.33 -22.49 10.88
CA ALA A 378 -18.56 -23.19 11.24
C ALA A 378 -19.36 -22.46 12.33
N GLY A 379 -18.69 -21.71 13.22
CA GLY A 379 -19.35 -20.88 14.24
C GLY A 379 -20.18 -19.72 13.67
N HIS A 380 -19.95 -19.33 12.42
CA HIS A 380 -20.56 -18.16 11.79
C HIS A 380 -21.78 -18.53 10.94
N SER A 381 -22.76 -17.64 10.83
CA SER A 381 -24.02 -17.88 10.10
C SER A 381 -24.01 -17.46 8.63
N PHE A 382 -23.10 -16.57 8.24
CA PHE A 382 -23.06 -16.00 6.89
C PHE A 382 -22.91 -17.06 5.80
N GLN A 383 -23.81 -17.13 4.82
CA GLN A 383 -23.73 -18.08 3.69
C GLN A 383 -23.39 -19.53 4.12
N ARG A 384 -23.82 -19.95 5.33
CA ARG A 384 -23.38 -21.21 5.95
C ARG A 384 -23.65 -22.43 5.06
N GLU A 385 -24.85 -22.51 4.49
CA GLU A 385 -25.23 -23.61 3.60
C GLU A 385 -24.32 -23.67 2.37
N PHE A 386 -24.07 -22.52 1.74
CA PHE A 386 -23.17 -22.43 0.60
C PHE A 386 -21.76 -22.90 0.97
N ARG A 387 -21.20 -22.41 2.09
CA ARG A 387 -19.84 -22.81 2.53
C ARG A 387 -19.74 -24.31 2.79
N GLN A 388 -20.67 -24.88 3.54
CA GLN A 388 -20.67 -26.33 3.84
C GLN A 388 -20.72 -27.19 2.56
N LYS A 389 -21.54 -26.77 1.59
CA LYS A 389 -21.61 -27.40 0.27
C LYS A 389 -20.26 -27.32 -0.46
N MET A 390 -19.64 -26.14 -0.53
CA MET A 390 -18.35 -25.96 -1.19
C MET A 390 -17.21 -26.71 -0.47
N GLU A 391 -17.24 -26.75 0.86
CA GLU A 391 -16.26 -27.48 1.67
C GLU A 391 -16.33 -28.99 1.42
N ALA A 392 -17.53 -29.56 1.27
CA ALA A 392 -17.70 -30.96 0.90
C ALA A 392 -17.10 -31.25 -0.48
N VAL A 393 -17.35 -30.36 -1.46
CA VAL A 393 -16.74 -30.44 -2.81
C VAL A 393 -15.21 -30.36 -2.74
N CYS A 394 -14.65 -29.50 -1.90
CA CYS A 394 -13.20 -29.38 -1.72
C CYS A 394 -12.56 -30.70 -1.27
N ARG A 395 -13.20 -31.43 -0.34
CA ARG A 395 -12.70 -32.73 0.12
C ARG A 395 -12.77 -33.79 -0.98
N VAL A 396 -13.83 -33.80 -1.78
CA VAL A 396 -13.93 -34.69 -2.95
C VAL A 396 -12.85 -34.38 -3.99
N LEU A 397 -12.60 -33.10 -4.28
CA LEU A 397 -11.53 -32.67 -5.19
C LEU A 397 -10.14 -33.05 -4.66
N TRP A 398 -9.92 -32.86 -3.35
CA TRP A 398 -8.68 -33.24 -2.70
C TRP A 398 -8.42 -34.74 -2.84
N ASP A 399 -9.43 -35.56 -2.58
CA ASP A 399 -9.32 -37.01 -2.69
C ASP A 399 -9.08 -37.46 -4.14
N LYS A 400 -9.76 -36.82 -5.09
CA LYS A 400 -9.62 -37.14 -6.51
C LYS A 400 -8.24 -36.80 -7.07
N TYR A 401 -7.69 -35.65 -6.71
CA TYR A 401 -6.49 -35.12 -7.37
C TYR A 401 -5.24 -35.09 -6.49
N PHE A 402 -5.35 -34.82 -5.19
CA PHE A 402 -4.22 -34.34 -4.39
C PHE A 402 -3.77 -35.24 -3.26
N ARG A 403 -4.66 -36.09 -2.72
CA ARG A 403 -4.38 -36.98 -1.57
C ARG A 403 -3.04 -37.68 -1.70
N ASP A 404 -2.84 -38.39 -2.80
CA ASP A 404 -1.65 -39.20 -3.06
C ASP A 404 -0.58 -38.49 -3.91
N SER A 405 -0.77 -37.20 -4.20
CA SER A 405 0.22 -36.44 -4.95
C SER A 405 1.52 -36.27 -4.15
N PRO A 406 2.69 -36.20 -4.80
CA PRO A 406 3.92 -35.73 -4.16
C PRO A 406 3.68 -34.38 -3.48
N LYS A 407 4.30 -34.20 -2.32
CA LYS A 407 4.20 -32.96 -1.54
C LYS A 407 5.53 -32.22 -1.63
N VAL A 408 5.41 -30.91 -1.73
CA VAL A 408 6.54 -29.99 -1.77
C VAL A 408 6.35 -28.92 -0.70
N LEU A 409 7.43 -28.24 -0.37
CA LEU A 409 7.39 -27.07 0.49
C LEU A 409 7.00 -25.84 -0.33
N LEU A 410 5.90 -25.18 0.05
CA LEU A 410 5.27 -24.06 -0.65
C LEU A 410 5.51 -22.73 0.06
N HIS A 411 5.72 -21.66 -0.72
CA HIS A 411 5.65 -20.29 -0.23
C HIS A 411 4.20 -19.94 0.15
N LYS A 412 3.24 -20.38 -0.68
CA LYS A 412 1.78 -20.34 -0.53
C LYS A 412 1.13 -18.94 -0.54
N ASP A 413 1.93 -17.88 -0.42
CA ASP A 413 1.46 -16.48 -0.42
C ASP A 413 2.10 -15.59 -1.51
N LEU A 414 2.35 -16.14 -2.70
CA LEU A 414 2.86 -15.38 -3.85
C LEU A 414 1.76 -14.53 -4.51
N GLN A 415 1.67 -13.27 -4.08
CA GLN A 415 0.77 -12.25 -4.61
C GLN A 415 1.49 -10.90 -4.74
N ARG A 416 0.88 -9.91 -5.41
CA ARG A 416 1.53 -8.63 -5.80
C ARG A 416 2.28 -7.87 -4.70
N ARG A 417 1.87 -7.99 -3.44
CA ARG A 417 2.47 -7.32 -2.27
C ARG A 417 3.69 -8.07 -1.75
N ASN A 418 3.80 -9.37 -2.04
CA ASN A 418 4.88 -10.26 -1.59
C ASN A 418 5.89 -10.59 -2.69
N ILE A 419 5.72 -9.98 -3.89
CA ILE A 419 6.69 -10.02 -4.98
C ILE A 419 7.22 -8.61 -5.19
N LEU A 420 8.51 -8.42 -4.96
CA LEU A 420 9.19 -7.14 -5.00
C LEU A 420 10.19 -7.07 -6.14
N ASP A 421 10.23 -5.93 -6.84
CA ASP A 421 11.23 -5.61 -7.85
C ASP A 421 12.49 -5.02 -7.21
N ALA A 422 13.61 -5.75 -7.36
CA ALA A 422 14.94 -5.39 -6.92
C ALA A 422 15.79 -4.81 -8.08
N GLY A 423 15.24 -3.84 -8.82
CA GLY A 423 15.96 -3.17 -9.91
C GLY A 423 16.02 -4.00 -11.20
N GLY A 424 14.97 -4.77 -11.46
CA GLY A 424 14.78 -5.64 -12.61
C GLY A 424 14.82 -7.13 -12.29
N SER A 425 15.14 -7.51 -11.05
CA SER A 425 15.12 -8.89 -10.56
C SER A 425 14.06 -9.04 -9.48
N TYR A 426 13.15 -10.00 -9.62
CA TYR A 426 12.05 -10.16 -8.67
C TYR A 426 12.45 -11.04 -7.48
N ARG A 427 11.95 -10.66 -6.31
CA ARG A 427 12.19 -11.34 -5.04
C ARG A 427 10.87 -11.56 -4.29
N ALA A 428 10.66 -12.77 -3.79
CA ALA A 428 9.60 -13.12 -2.88
C ALA A 428 9.96 -12.76 -1.43
N ILE A 429 8.95 -12.44 -0.64
CA ILE A 429 9.01 -12.20 0.81
C ILE A 429 7.78 -12.80 1.48
N ASP A 430 7.82 -12.96 2.81
CA ASP A 430 6.61 -13.27 3.61
C ASP A 430 6.01 -14.64 3.24
N ALA A 431 6.84 -15.68 3.26
CA ALA A 431 6.42 -17.05 2.99
C ALA A 431 5.60 -17.62 4.16
N GLN A 432 4.58 -18.43 3.86
CA GLN A 432 3.87 -19.17 4.91
C GLN A 432 4.58 -20.48 5.27
N GLY A 433 5.31 -21.08 4.33
CA GLY A 433 6.00 -22.36 4.52
C GLY A 433 5.06 -23.52 4.80
N VAL A 434 4.32 -23.92 3.76
CA VAL A 434 3.24 -24.90 3.87
C VAL A 434 3.56 -26.15 3.05
N ILE A 435 3.27 -27.33 3.57
CA ILE A 435 3.42 -28.58 2.83
C ILE A 435 2.16 -28.85 1.98
N GLY A 436 2.34 -29.05 0.68
CA GLY A 436 1.22 -29.34 -0.21
C GLY A 436 1.62 -29.77 -1.62
N PRO A 437 0.66 -30.15 -2.46
CA PRO A 437 0.87 -30.29 -3.91
C PRO A 437 1.30 -28.94 -4.52
N TYR A 438 2.19 -28.99 -5.52
CA TYR A 438 2.80 -27.78 -6.10
C TYR A 438 1.79 -26.84 -6.77
N GLU A 439 0.63 -27.34 -7.19
CA GLU A 439 -0.42 -26.55 -7.85
C GLU A 439 -0.93 -25.40 -6.96
N PHE A 440 -0.89 -25.58 -5.64
CA PHE A 440 -1.32 -24.57 -4.66
C PHE A 440 -0.38 -23.37 -4.54
N GLU A 441 0.82 -23.42 -5.13
CA GLU A 441 1.73 -22.27 -5.19
C GLU A 441 1.18 -21.16 -6.11
N PHE A 442 0.41 -21.54 -7.12
CA PHE A 442 -0.03 -20.65 -8.21
C PHE A 442 -1.44 -20.10 -8.02
N THR A 443 -2.08 -20.33 -6.87
CA THR A 443 -3.50 -20.00 -6.66
C THR A 443 -3.69 -18.63 -6.03
N ARG A 444 -2.79 -18.19 -5.14
CA ARG A 444 -3.00 -17.01 -4.29
C ARG A 444 -3.20 -15.71 -5.08
N THR A 445 -2.47 -15.56 -6.18
CA THR A 445 -2.57 -14.39 -7.08
C THR A 445 -4.00 -14.16 -7.58
N HIS A 446 -4.78 -15.22 -7.81
CA HIS A 446 -6.16 -15.09 -8.27
C HIS A 446 -7.08 -14.43 -7.24
N VAL A 447 -6.85 -14.70 -5.96
CA VAL A 447 -7.70 -14.26 -4.87
C VAL A 447 -7.35 -12.82 -4.50
N THR A 448 -6.09 -12.54 -4.21
CA THR A 448 -5.65 -11.23 -3.72
C THR A 448 -5.60 -10.18 -4.84
N ASP A 449 -5.03 -10.50 -6.00
CA ASP A 449 -4.87 -9.50 -7.07
C ASP A 449 -6.20 -9.20 -7.75
N GLY A 450 -7.07 -10.22 -7.91
CA GLY A 450 -8.43 -10.02 -8.43
C GLY A 450 -9.25 -9.08 -7.54
N MET A 451 -9.16 -9.22 -6.21
CA MET A 451 -9.87 -8.31 -5.30
C MET A 451 -9.36 -6.88 -5.34
N ASP A 452 -8.07 -6.66 -5.58
CA ASP A 452 -7.51 -5.32 -5.66
C ASP A 452 -7.88 -4.61 -6.98
N GLU A 453 -8.33 -5.32 -8.01
CA GLU A 453 -8.72 -4.78 -9.34
C GLU A 453 -10.20 -4.31 -9.42
N LYS A 454 -10.95 -4.28 -8.30
CA LYS A 454 -12.42 -4.05 -8.20
C LYS A 454 -13.08 -3.29 -9.38
N PRO A 455 -14.03 -3.89 -10.12
CA PRO A 455 -14.40 -5.32 -10.12
C PRO A 455 -13.43 -6.15 -10.97
N ASP A 456 -12.98 -7.29 -10.44
CA ASP A 456 -12.27 -8.28 -11.26
C ASP A 456 -13.16 -8.73 -12.42
N SER A 457 -12.66 -8.59 -13.64
CA SER A 457 -13.35 -9.05 -14.83
C SER A 457 -13.14 -10.55 -15.01
N LEU A 458 -14.12 -11.24 -15.62
CA LEU A 458 -13.94 -12.64 -16.02
C LEU A 458 -12.68 -12.79 -16.89
N GLU A 459 -12.40 -11.80 -17.73
CA GLU A 459 -11.20 -11.71 -18.56
C GLU A 459 -9.92 -11.65 -17.71
N GLY A 460 -9.86 -10.81 -16.67
CA GLY A 460 -8.68 -10.71 -15.77
C GLY A 460 -8.38 -12.02 -15.07
N PHE A 461 -9.43 -12.69 -14.57
CA PHE A 461 -9.31 -14.04 -14.00
C PHE A 461 -8.77 -15.05 -15.01
N ILE A 462 -9.33 -15.09 -16.23
CA ILE A 462 -8.91 -16.00 -17.31
C ILE A 462 -7.45 -15.75 -17.70
N GLN A 463 -7.03 -14.49 -17.77
CA GLN A 463 -5.64 -14.13 -18.08
C GLN A 463 -4.66 -14.65 -17.03
N ARG A 464 -4.99 -14.53 -15.73
CA ARG A 464 -4.22 -15.14 -14.65
C ARG A 464 -4.18 -16.67 -14.79
N PHE A 465 -5.31 -17.30 -15.11
CA PHE A 465 -5.36 -18.76 -15.24
C PHE A 465 -4.48 -19.25 -16.40
N ARG A 466 -4.58 -18.59 -17.56
CA ARG A 466 -3.74 -18.86 -18.74
C ARG A 466 -2.26 -18.64 -18.46
N PHE A 467 -1.91 -17.65 -17.63
CA PHE A 467 -0.52 -17.41 -17.22
C PHE A 467 0.07 -18.62 -16.50
N PHE A 468 -0.69 -19.25 -15.60
CA PHE A 468 -0.22 -20.36 -14.77
C PHE A 468 -0.42 -21.74 -15.37
N LYS A 469 -1.26 -21.87 -16.40
CA LYS A 469 -1.50 -23.11 -17.15
C LYS A 469 -0.22 -23.90 -17.51
N PRO A 470 0.92 -23.28 -17.87
CA PRO A 470 2.14 -24.04 -18.17
C PRO A 470 2.77 -24.78 -16.99
N TYR A 471 2.40 -24.46 -15.74
CA TYR A 471 3.03 -25.04 -14.54
C TYR A 471 2.29 -26.24 -13.97
N GLY A 472 1.18 -26.68 -14.55
CA GLY A 472 0.44 -27.85 -14.07
C GLY A 472 -0.75 -28.21 -14.96
N GLU A 473 -1.29 -29.40 -14.76
CA GLU A 473 -2.47 -29.84 -15.52
C GLU A 473 -3.68 -28.92 -15.25
N PRO A 474 -4.39 -28.43 -16.28
CA PRO A 474 -5.47 -27.45 -16.12
C PRO A 474 -6.55 -27.87 -15.11
N GLU A 475 -6.92 -29.15 -15.09
CA GLU A 475 -7.93 -29.67 -14.16
C GLU A 475 -7.45 -29.63 -12.70
N ARG A 476 -6.16 -29.92 -12.49
CA ARG A 476 -5.53 -29.89 -11.17
C ARG A 476 -5.36 -28.45 -10.70
N LEU A 477 -4.87 -27.55 -11.56
CA LEU A 477 -4.79 -26.12 -11.23
C LEU A 477 -6.16 -25.52 -10.87
N ASN A 478 -7.22 -25.86 -11.63
CA ASN A 478 -8.58 -25.42 -11.29
C ASN A 478 -9.05 -25.99 -9.94
N ALA A 479 -8.80 -27.28 -9.66
CA ALA A 479 -9.19 -27.91 -8.41
C ALA A 479 -8.45 -27.28 -7.21
N ALA A 480 -7.14 -27.03 -7.33
CA ALA A 480 -6.34 -26.35 -6.31
C ALA A 480 -6.86 -24.92 -6.08
N LEU A 481 -7.14 -24.19 -7.16
CA LEU A 481 -7.68 -22.83 -7.09
C LEU A 481 -9.03 -22.79 -6.39
N PHE A 482 -9.94 -23.73 -6.69
CA PHE A 482 -11.22 -23.83 -6.01
C PHE A 482 -11.04 -24.08 -4.49
N ILE A 483 -10.23 -25.07 -4.12
CA ILE A 483 -9.97 -25.40 -2.70
C ILE A 483 -9.38 -24.21 -1.97
N ASP A 484 -8.38 -23.54 -2.55
CA ASP A 484 -7.72 -22.40 -1.94
C ASP A 484 -8.68 -21.22 -1.76
N TRP A 485 -9.56 -20.95 -2.73
CA TRP A 485 -10.52 -19.85 -2.62
C TRP A 485 -11.55 -20.08 -1.52
N ILE A 486 -12.00 -21.33 -1.32
CA ILE A 486 -12.86 -21.70 -0.18
C ILE A 486 -12.09 -21.61 1.14
N CYS A 487 -10.81 -22.00 1.17
CA CYS A 487 -9.95 -21.84 2.34
C CYS A 487 -9.88 -20.37 2.78
N VAL A 488 -9.68 -19.45 1.84
CA VAL A 488 -9.61 -18.00 2.09
C VAL A 488 -10.96 -17.42 2.47
N LEU A 489 -12.04 -17.87 1.83
CA LEU A 489 -13.40 -17.50 2.22
C LEU A 489 -13.63 -17.80 3.71
N ASN A 490 -13.23 -18.99 4.16
CA ASN A 490 -13.37 -19.40 5.56
C ASN A 490 -12.46 -18.61 6.50
N GLU A 491 -11.24 -18.27 6.08
CA GLU A 491 -10.34 -17.36 6.80
C GLU A 491 -11.02 -16.00 7.07
N TRP A 492 -11.62 -15.39 6.05
CA TRP A 492 -12.23 -14.06 6.18
C TRP A 492 -13.55 -14.03 6.90
N VAL A 493 -14.33 -15.10 6.82
CA VAL A 493 -15.52 -15.27 7.65
C VAL A 493 -15.15 -15.18 9.12
N ASN A 494 -14.05 -15.82 9.51
CA ASN A 494 -13.59 -15.81 10.88
C ASN A 494 -13.01 -14.44 11.29
N ALA A 495 -12.26 -13.79 10.40
CA ALA A 495 -11.54 -12.54 10.68
C ALA A 495 -12.38 -11.25 10.66
N ALA A 496 -13.71 -11.32 10.72
CA ALA A 496 -14.67 -10.29 10.29
C ALA A 496 -14.60 -8.89 10.96
N ASP A 497 -13.55 -8.13 10.71
CA ASP A 497 -13.46 -6.67 10.87
C ASP A 497 -13.71 -6.04 9.48
N ASP A 498 -14.93 -5.51 9.26
CA ASP A 498 -15.60 -5.15 7.98
C ASP A 498 -16.26 -6.33 7.20
N GLY A 499 -16.36 -7.49 7.86
CA GLY A 499 -16.43 -8.84 7.29
C GLY A 499 -17.67 -9.31 6.53
N TYR A 500 -18.36 -8.45 5.77
CA TYR A 500 -19.29 -8.95 4.75
C TYR A 500 -19.04 -8.48 3.34
N GLU A 501 -18.45 -7.31 3.08
CA GLU A 501 -18.27 -6.88 1.69
C GLU A 501 -17.25 -7.75 0.95
N THR A 502 -16.07 -7.96 1.54
CA THR A 502 -15.03 -8.84 0.97
C THR A 502 -15.51 -10.29 0.91
N VAL A 503 -16.19 -10.77 1.96
CA VAL A 503 -16.73 -12.13 2.02
C VAL A 503 -17.84 -12.33 0.98
N ALA A 504 -18.72 -11.34 0.79
CA ALA A 504 -19.78 -11.36 -0.21
C ALA A 504 -19.23 -11.30 -1.63
N TRP A 505 -18.23 -10.44 -1.89
CA TRP A 505 -17.51 -10.41 -3.17
C TRP A 505 -16.91 -11.78 -3.49
N THR A 506 -16.31 -12.44 -2.50
CA THR A 506 -15.67 -13.75 -2.66
C THR A 506 -16.69 -14.82 -3.01
N VAL A 507 -17.83 -14.82 -2.32
CA VAL A 507 -18.95 -15.71 -2.61
C VAL A 507 -19.51 -15.46 -4.02
N ASP A 508 -19.68 -14.20 -4.41
CA ASP A 508 -20.15 -13.83 -5.75
C ASP A 508 -19.16 -14.29 -6.83
N ALA A 509 -17.87 -14.06 -6.62
CA ALA A 509 -16.82 -14.49 -7.53
C ALA A 509 -16.78 -16.02 -7.69
N ILE A 510 -16.84 -16.78 -6.59
CA ILE A 510 -16.90 -18.26 -6.65
C ILE A 510 -18.14 -18.72 -7.43
N LYS A 511 -19.31 -18.13 -7.16
CA LYS A 511 -20.55 -18.44 -7.88
C LYS A 511 -20.40 -18.15 -9.37
N ARG A 512 -19.92 -16.96 -9.73
CA ARG A 512 -19.72 -16.54 -11.13
C ARG A 512 -18.73 -17.43 -11.88
N MET A 513 -17.65 -17.84 -11.23
CA MET A 513 -16.58 -18.61 -11.88
C MET A 513 -16.90 -20.09 -12.01
N PHE A 514 -17.35 -20.73 -10.93
CA PHE A 514 -17.49 -22.18 -10.87
C PHE A 514 -18.93 -22.68 -11.04
N TYR A 515 -19.92 -21.81 -10.82
CA TYR A 515 -21.35 -22.13 -10.88
C TYR A 515 -22.17 -21.04 -11.59
N PRO A 516 -21.79 -20.61 -12.82
CA PRO A 516 -22.39 -19.45 -13.48
C PRO A 516 -23.88 -19.60 -13.79
N ASN A 517 -24.41 -20.83 -13.84
CA ASN A 517 -25.83 -21.06 -14.08
C ASN A 517 -26.60 -21.32 -12.78
N GLY A 518 -26.00 -21.00 -11.62
CA GLY A 518 -26.63 -21.21 -10.31
C GLY A 518 -26.69 -22.68 -9.88
N GLU A 519 -25.88 -23.56 -10.47
CA GLU A 519 -25.95 -25.00 -10.19
C GLU A 519 -25.64 -25.35 -8.73
N TRP A 520 -25.01 -24.42 -7.98
CA TRP A 520 -24.71 -24.56 -6.56
C TRP A 520 -25.95 -24.77 -5.66
N GLN A 521 -27.14 -24.39 -6.16
CA GLN A 521 -28.42 -24.52 -5.43
C GLN A 521 -29.05 -25.91 -5.53
N LYS A 522 -28.56 -26.77 -6.42
CA LYS A 522 -29.10 -28.13 -6.59
C LYS A 522 -28.92 -28.96 -5.31
N GLU A 523 -29.87 -29.85 -5.03
CA GLU A 523 -29.76 -30.81 -3.92
C GLU A 523 -28.56 -31.75 -4.14
N GLU A 524 -28.39 -32.24 -5.36
CA GLU A 524 -27.18 -32.92 -5.81
C GLU A 524 -26.25 -31.91 -6.49
N LEU A 525 -25.24 -31.45 -5.75
CA LEU A 525 -24.31 -30.43 -6.20
C LEU A 525 -23.34 -31.00 -7.25
N PRO A 526 -23.35 -30.52 -8.51
CA PRO A 526 -22.36 -30.95 -9.48
C PRO A 526 -20.96 -30.47 -9.11
N MET A 527 -19.95 -31.17 -9.63
CA MET A 527 -18.56 -30.70 -9.58
C MET A 527 -18.47 -29.29 -10.17
N PRO A 528 -17.61 -28.42 -9.59
CA PRO A 528 -17.46 -27.06 -10.07
C PRO A 528 -17.06 -27.09 -11.54
N ASN A 529 -17.63 -26.19 -12.32
CA ASN A 529 -17.33 -26.12 -13.73
C ASN A 529 -15.94 -25.51 -13.89
N LEU A 530 -14.95 -26.39 -14.05
CA LEU A 530 -13.54 -26.02 -14.17
C LEU A 530 -13.36 -25.20 -15.45
N ILE A 531 -12.63 -24.10 -15.38
CA ILE A 531 -12.50 -23.17 -16.48
C ILE A 531 -11.63 -23.82 -17.56
N ASP A 532 -12.22 -24.03 -18.74
CA ASP A 532 -11.54 -24.50 -19.95
C ASP A 532 -11.35 -23.35 -20.95
N ASP A 533 -10.53 -23.59 -21.98
CA ASP A 533 -10.28 -22.58 -23.01
C ASP A 533 -11.53 -22.22 -23.86
N LYS A 534 -12.60 -23.01 -23.78
CA LYS A 534 -13.85 -22.84 -24.57
C LYS A 534 -14.90 -22.00 -23.86
N ARG A 535 -14.75 -21.73 -22.56
CA ARG A 535 -15.56 -20.76 -21.80
C ARG A 535 -15.20 -19.30 -22.09
N ILE A 536 -14.26 -19.07 -23.01
CA ILE A 536 -13.61 -17.79 -23.32
C ILE A 536 -14.20 -17.18 -24.58
#